data_AF-A0A1Q8G5S3-F1
#
_entry.id   AF-A0A1Q8G5S3-F1
#
_cell.length_a   1.000
_cell.length_b   1.000
_cell.length_c   1.000
_cell.angle_alpha   90.00
_cell.angle_beta   90.00
_cell.angle_gamma   90.00
#
_symmetry.space_group_name_H-M   'P 1'
#
loop_
_entity.id
_entity.type
_entity.pdbx_description
1 polymer ?
#
loop_
_entity_poly.entity_id
_entity_poly.type
_entity_poly.pdbx_seq_one_letter_code
_entity_poly.pdbx_strand_id
1 'polypeptide(L)'
;MRPADHTDQEIIEAGKRLQDQDRKVTGYGLRNELGGGDQKRLLAVWKNFTAQDVVESIPDTELPAELEESLNSASQTLLNHLRSMAVQIHQAATKVAECINR
;
A
#
# COMPACT_ATOMS: atom_id res chain seq x y z
N MET A 1 -37.34 3.11 -12.08
CA MET A 1 -35.95 3.11 -11.58
C MET A 1 -35.96 3.81 -10.23
N ARG A 2 -35.73 3.11 -9.10
CA ARG A 2 -35.62 3.80 -7.80
C ARG A 2 -34.27 4.52 -7.76
N PRO A 3 -34.20 5.79 -7.35
CA PRO A 3 -32.92 6.47 -7.21
C PRO A 3 -32.09 5.72 -6.17
N ALA A 4 -30.82 5.49 -6.49
CA ALA A 4 -29.88 4.96 -5.53
C ALA A 4 -29.59 6.04 -4.48
N ASP A 5 -29.62 5.68 -3.19
CA ASP A 5 -29.39 6.64 -2.10
C ASP A 5 -27.99 7.26 -2.11
N HIS A 6 -27.02 6.59 -2.76
CA HIS A 6 -25.64 7.06 -2.92
C HIS A 6 -25.15 6.78 -4.34
N THR A 7 -24.48 7.76 -4.93
CA THR A 7 -23.81 7.66 -6.24
C THR A 7 -22.56 6.80 -6.15
N ASP A 8 -22.11 6.25 -7.28
CA ASP A 8 -20.92 5.38 -7.29
C ASP A 8 -19.65 6.13 -6.86
N GLN A 9 -19.57 7.43 -7.15
CA GLN A 9 -18.45 8.28 -6.75
C GLN A 9 -18.39 8.48 -5.22
N GLU A 10 -19.52 8.71 -4.56
CA GLU A 10 -19.58 8.81 -3.09
C GLU A 10 -19.12 7.51 -2.41
N ILE A 11 -19.44 6.36 -3.02
CA ILE A 11 -19.02 5.03 -2.54
C ILE A 11 -17.50 4.86 -2.66
N ILE A 12 -16.92 5.30 -3.79
CA ILE A 12 -15.47 5.24 -4.02
C ILE A 12 -14.74 6.15 -3.03
N GLU A 13 -15.22 7.38 -2.81
CA GLU A 13 -14.61 8.30 -1.85
C GLU A 13 -14.69 7.76 -0.41
N ALA A 14 -15.81 7.15 -0.03
CA ALA A 14 -15.95 6.47 1.26
C ALA A 14 -14.97 5.30 1.42
N GLY A 15 -14.77 4.51 0.37
CA GLY A 15 -13.80 3.42 0.39
C GLY A 15 -12.36 3.90 0.49
N LYS A 16 -11.99 4.98 -0.21
CA LYS A 16 -10.67 5.62 -0.10
C LYS A 16 -10.41 6.14 1.32
N ARG A 17 -11.38 6.84 1.93
CA ARG A 17 -11.28 7.28 3.34
C ARG A 17 -11.04 6.12 4.31
N LEU A 18 -11.67 4.96 4.07
CA LEU A 18 -11.45 3.77 4.87
C LEU A 18 -10.05 3.19 4.66
N GLN A 19 -9.52 3.17 3.43
CA GLN A 19 -8.15 2.77 3.16
C GLN A 19 -7.12 3.71 3.81
N ASP A 20 -7.32 5.03 3.73
CA ASP A 20 -6.45 6.04 4.36
C ASP A 20 -6.40 5.91 5.89
N GLN A 21 -7.45 5.33 6.49
CA GLN A 21 -7.53 5.03 7.92
C GLN A 21 -6.94 3.65 8.29
N ASP A 22 -6.28 2.96 7.36
CA ASP A 22 -5.82 1.56 7.50
C ASP A 22 -6.95 0.57 7.87
N ARG A 23 -8.20 0.90 7.49
CA ARG A 23 -9.38 0.07 7.77
C ARG A 23 -9.74 -0.76 6.54
N LYS A 24 -10.08 -2.02 6.77
CA LYS A 24 -10.58 -2.90 5.70
C LYS A 24 -11.89 -2.37 5.13
N VAL A 25 -11.91 -2.12 3.83
CA VAL A 25 -13.12 -1.71 3.11
C VAL A 25 -14.06 -2.91 2.97
N THR A 26 -15.18 -2.87 3.70
CA THR A 26 -16.23 -3.89 3.70
C THR A 26 -17.58 -3.24 3.41
N GLY A 27 -18.58 -4.01 2.95
CA GLY A 27 -19.92 -3.46 2.69
C GLY A 27 -20.56 -2.82 3.92
N TYR A 28 -20.28 -3.35 5.12
CA TYR A 28 -20.69 -2.73 6.38
C TYR A 28 -19.90 -1.45 6.68
N GLY A 29 -18.57 -1.44 6.45
CA GLY A 29 -17.74 -0.26 6.63
C GLY A 29 -18.18 0.91 5.73
N LEU A 30 -18.47 0.63 4.46
CA LEU A 30 -19.00 1.61 3.51
C LEU A 30 -20.37 2.14 3.94
N ARG A 31 -21.26 1.26 4.44
CA ARG A 31 -22.57 1.69 4.96
C ARG A 31 -22.43 2.59 6.19
N ASN A 32 -21.48 2.27 7.07
CA ASN A 32 -21.22 3.08 8.26
C ASN A 32 -20.65 4.46 7.90
N GLU A 33 -19.81 4.52 6.88
CA GLU A 33 -19.21 5.77 6.39
C GLU A 33 -20.22 6.67 5.67
N LEU A 34 -21.13 6.07 4.89
CA LEU A 34 -22.15 6.80 4.10
C LEU A 34 -23.45 7.06 4.88
N GLY A 35 -23.62 6.44 6.04
CA GLY A 35 -24.83 6.56 6.87
C GLY A 35 -26.05 5.79 6.35
N GLY A 36 -25.92 5.00 5.28
CA GLY A 36 -27.04 4.31 4.65
C GLY A 36 -26.65 3.48 3.42
N GLY A 37 -27.63 2.84 2.79
CA GLY A 37 -27.48 2.11 1.54
C GLY A 37 -27.35 0.58 1.65
N ASP A 38 -27.50 -0.06 0.48
CA ASP A 38 -27.42 -1.52 0.33
C ASP A 38 -25.96 -2.01 0.32
N GLN A 39 -25.58 -2.78 1.35
CA GLN A 39 -24.20 -3.24 1.55
C GLN A 39 -23.65 -4.04 0.36
N LYS A 40 -24.50 -4.80 -0.35
CA LYS A 40 -24.06 -5.61 -1.49
C LYS A 40 -23.70 -4.69 -2.66
N ARG A 41 -24.53 -3.68 -2.94
CA ARG A 41 -24.23 -2.67 -3.97
C ARG A 41 -22.98 -1.85 -3.62
N LEU A 42 -22.89 -1.35 -2.38
CA LEU A 42 -21.73 -0.56 -1.94
C LEU A 42 -20.41 -1.33 -2.14
N LEU A 43 -20.39 -2.59 -1.70
CA LEU A 43 -19.22 -3.44 -1.86
C LEU A 43 -18.95 -3.81 -3.33
N ALA A 44 -19.99 -4.01 -4.14
CA ALA A 44 -19.82 -4.32 -5.56
C ALA A 44 -19.20 -3.15 -6.33
N VAL A 45 -19.69 -1.92 -6.12
CA VAL A 45 -19.11 -0.71 -6.72
C VAL A 45 -17.66 -0.53 -6.30
N TRP A 46 -17.36 -0.69 -5.01
CA TRP A 46 -15.99 -0.63 -4.50
C TRP A 46 -15.08 -1.69 -5.13
N LYS A 47 -15.54 -2.94 -5.20
CA LYS A 47 -14.79 -4.03 -5.82
C LYS A 47 -14.52 -3.77 -7.30
N ASN A 48 -15.52 -3.27 -8.02
CA ASN A 48 -15.38 -2.89 -9.42
C ASN A 48 -14.35 -1.77 -9.59
N PHE A 49 -14.41 -0.73 -8.75
CA PHE A 49 -13.40 0.32 -8.73
C PHE A 49 -12.01 -0.25 -8.46
N THR A 50 -11.81 -1.06 -7.42
CA THR A 50 -10.48 -1.64 -7.12
C THR A 50 -9.98 -2.61 -8.19
N ALA A 51 -10.88 -3.35 -8.83
CA ALA A 51 -10.51 -4.23 -9.93
C ALA A 51 -10.07 -3.44 -11.17
N GLN A 52 -10.61 -2.24 -11.35
CA GLN A 52 -10.28 -1.32 -12.42
C GLN A 52 -9.06 -0.46 -12.09
N ASP A 53 -8.86 -0.09 -10.82
CA ASP A 53 -7.69 0.61 -10.29
C ASP A 53 -6.43 -0.28 -10.36
N VAL A 54 -6.57 -1.59 -10.15
CA VAL A 54 -5.48 -2.56 -10.41
C VAL A 54 -5.11 -2.64 -11.90
N VAL A 55 -6.00 -2.22 -12.81
CA VAL A 55 -5.75 -2.16 -14.26
C VAL A 55 -5.25 -0.78 -14.70
N GLU A 56 -5.55 0.29 -13.96
CA GLU A 56 -5.09 1.67 -14.26
C GLU A 56 -3.83 2.10 -13.49
N SER A 57 -3.41 1.40 -12.42
CA SER A 57 -2.36 1.93 -11.53
C SER A 57 -0.92 1.76 -12.02
N ILE A 58 -0.63 1.12 -13.15
CA ILE A 58 0.69 1.19 -13.80
C ILE A 58 0.47 1.05 -15.31
N PRO A 59 0.60 2.10 -16.13
CA PRO A 59 0.88 1.86 -17.53
C PRO A 59 2.20 1.09 -17.56
N ASP A 60 2.24 -0.09 -18.19
CA ASP A 60 3.45 -0.82 -18.62
C ASP A 60 4.25 0.06 -19.58
N THR A 61 4.73 1.21 -19.09
CA THR A 61 5.73 2.02 -19.73
C THR A 61 7.03 1.46 -19.22
N GLU A 62 7.71 0.69 -20.08
CA GLU A 62 9.11 0.35 -19.87
C GLU A 62 9.84 1.63 -19.44
N LEU A 63 10.50 1.57 -18.30
CA LEU A 63 11.29 2.70 -17.84
C LEU A 63 12.39 2.91 -18.91
N PRO A 64 12.64 4.16 -19.33
CA PRO A 64 13.79 4.45 -20.18
C PRO A 64 15.06 3.85 -19.56
N ALA A 65 15.94 3.28 -20.38
CA ALA A 65 17.13 2.56 -19.91
C ALA A 65 17.98 3.37 -18.90
N GLU A 66 18.06 4.68 -19.08
CA GLU A 66 18.76 5.60 -18.17
C GLU A 66 18.13 5.63 -16.76
N LEU A 67 16.81 5.58 -16.66
CA LEU A 67 16.09 5.57 -15.39
C LEU A 67 16.18 4.19 -14.72
N GLU A 68 16.14 3.10 -15.49
CA GLU A 68 16.37 1.74 -14.98
C GLU A 68 17.77 1.60 -14.38
N GLU A 69 18.79 2.08 -15.07
CA GLU A 69 20.17 2.06 -14.59
C GLU A 69 20.33 2.90 -13.31
N SER A 70 19.76 4.10 -13.28
CA SER A 70 19.78 4.96 -12.10
C SER A 70 19.07 4.31 -10.90
N LEU A 71 17.93 3.66 -11.13
CA LEU A 71 17.16 2.97 -10.09
C LEU A 71 17.92 1.76 -9.55
N ASN A 72 18.52 0.96 -10.45
CA ASN A 72 19.33 -0.20 -10.08
C ASN A 72 20.56 0.22 -9.29
N SER A 73 21.25 1.28 -9.70
CA SER A 73 22.41 1.82 -9.00
C SER A 73 22.05 2.34 -7.60
N ALA A 74 20.95 3.09 -7.48
CA ALA A 74 20.46 3.59 -6.20
C ALA A 74 20.07 2.43 -5.27
N SER A 75 19.34 1.44 -5.79
CA SER A 75 18.93 0.25 -5.05
C SER A 75 20.13 -0.55 -4.55
N GLN A 76 21.13 -0.77 -5.41
CA GLN A 76 22.35 -1.49 -5.04
C GLN A 76 23.14 -0.74 -3.96
N THR A 77 23.24 0.59 -4.06
CA THR A 77 23.90 1.43 -3.06
C THR A 77 23.21 1.31 -1.71
N LEU A 78 21.87 1.42 -1.67
CA LEU A 78 21.10 1.27 -0.44
C LEU A 78 21.25 -0.13 0.17
N LEU A 79 21.20 -1.19 -0.63
CA LEU A 79 21.41 -2.56 -0.18
C LEU A 79 22.81 -2.75 0.41
N ASN A 80 23.83 -2.17 -0.20
CA ASN A 80 25.20 -2.21 0.31
C ASN A 80 25.32 -1.49 1.65
N HIS A 81 24.69 -0.33 1.82
CA HIS A 81 24.66 0.38 3.10
C HIS A 81 23.94 -0.42 4.18
N LEU A 82 22.78 -1.00 3.89
CA LEU A 82 22.05 -1.86 4.84
C LEU A 82 22.88 -3.06 5.27
N ARG A 83 23.56 -3.73 4.33
CA ARG A 83 24.45 -4.85 4.66
C ARG A 83 25.61 -4.40 5.55
N SER A 84 26.23 -3.25 5.24
CA SER A 84 27.31 -2.70 6.07
C SER A 84 26.84 -2.39 7.49
N MET A 85 25.68 -1.75 7.65
CA MET A 85 25.09 -1.47 8.95
C MET A 85 24.82 -2.75 9.74
N ALA A 86 24.23 -3.77 9.11
CA ALA A 86 23.95 -5.05 9.75
C ALA A 86 25.23 -5.74 10.25
N VAL A 87 26.29 -5.73 9.44
CA VAL A 87 27.61 -6.29 9.83
C VAL A 87 28.21 -5.49 10.99
N GLN A 88 28.16 -4.17 10.95
CA GLN A 88 28.68 -3.32 12.03
C GLN A 88 27.93 -3.55 13.35
N ILE A 89 26.61 -3.67 13.30
CA ILE A 89 25.78 -3.99 14.49
C ILE A 89 26.17 -5.37 15.03
N HIS A 90 26.33 -6.36 14.15
CA HIS A 90 26.72 -7.70 14.56
C HIS A 90 28.12 -7.73 15.21
N GLN A 91 29.10 -7.04 14.60
CA GLN A 91 30.45 -6.91 15.14
C GLN A 91 30.48 -6.18 16.49
N ALA A 92 29.70 -5.10 16.63
CA ALA A 92 29.57 -4.40 17.90
C ALA A 92 28.98 -5.31 18.99
N ALA A 93 27.92 -6.04 18.67
CA ALA A 93 27.27 -6.97 19.60
C ALA A 93 28.21 -8.10 20.05
N THR A 94 28.97 -8.71 19.12
CA THR A 94 29.94 -9.78 19.44
C THR A 94 31.08 -9.26 20.31
N LYS A 95 31.65 -8.10 19.97
CA LYS A 95 32.72 -7.49 20.77
C LYS A 95 32.27 -7.17 22.20
N VAL A 96 31.04 -6.67 22.38
CA VAL A 96 30.48 -6.43 23.72
C VAL A 96 30.32 -7.75 24.48
N ALA A 97 29.83 -8.81 23.83
CA ALA A 97 29.71 -10.13 24.46
C ALA A 97 31.06 -10.70 24.91
N GLU A 98 32.12 -10.53 24.10
CA GLU A 98 33.49 -10.95 24.44
C GLU A 98 34.08 -10.17 25.63
N CYS A 99 33.79 -8.86 25.74
CA CYS A 99 34.25 -8.05 26.86
C CYS A 99 33.53 -8.34 28.19
N ILE A 100 32.28 -8.82 28.16
CA ILE A 100 31.52 -9.16 29.38
C ILE A 100 31.95 -10.52 29.97
N ASN A 101 32.49 -11.42 29.14
CA ASN A 101 32.81 -12.80 29.52
C ASN A 101 34.29 -13.02 29.88
N ARG A 102 35.07 -11.94 30.04
CA ARG A 102 36.50 -11.94 30.36
C ARG A 102 36.76 -11.15 31.65
#